data_AF-A0A822FSI6-F1
#
_entry.id   AF-A0A822FSI6-F1
#
_cell.length_a   1.000
_cell.length_b   1.000
_cell.length_c   1.000
_cell.angle_alpha   90.00
_cell.angle_beta   90.00
_cell.angle_gamma   90.00
#
_symmetry.space_group_name_H-M   'P 1'
#
loop_
_entity.id
_entity.type
_entity.pdbx_description
1 polymer ?
#
loop_
_entity_poly.entity_id
_entity_poly.type
_entity_poly.pdbx_seq_one_letter_code
_entity_poly.pdbx_strand_id
1 'polypeptide(L)'
;NIIFTMLLRAIRYCSSFQTYLNEREKLRMALLLNKYPNRFIDEQFHNILAKVNINQPLILQNYNECRKTVINLPIKEKIPLNYGTTMFAHFTYCSSMKAFLSKFHYLWNKYFGDSPINDIIPILGTRNINNIQRRLIHTRT
;
A
#
# COMPACT_ATOMS: atom_id res chain seq x y z
N ASN A 1 0.70 11.77 0.14
CA ASN A 1 1.15 10.60 0.92
C ASN A 1 0.20 9.43 0.61
N ILE A 2 0.60 8.53 -0.29
CA ILE A 2 -0.26 7.44 -0.83
C ILE A 2 -0.70 6.47 0.27
N ILE A 3 0.19 6.18 1.22
CA ILE A 3 -0.04 5.31 2.39
C ILE A 3 -1.20 5.85 3.23
N PHE A 4 -1.14 7.15 3.53
CA PHE A 4 -2.15 7.88 4.30
C PHE A 4 -3.54 7.80 3.64
N THR A 5 -3.60 8.10 2.34
CA THR A 5 -4.88 8.08 1.60
C THR A 5 -5.48 6.68 1.52
N MET A 6 -4.64 5.66 1.30
CA MET A 6 -5.10 4.28 1.16
C MET A 6 -5.57 3.68 2.50
N LEU A 7 -4.90 3.98 3.62
CA LEU A 7 -5.33 3.51 4.94
C LEU A 7 -6.64 4.18 5.38
N LEU A 8 -6.79 5.49 5.14
CA LEU A 8 -8.05 6.18 5.41
C LEU A 8 -9.18 5.67 4.52
N ARG A 9 -8.88 5.37 3.25
CA ARG A 9 -9.83 4.72 2.35
C ARG A 9 -10.30 3.39 2.94
N ALA A 10 -9.38 2.56 3.43
CA ALA A 10 -9.73 1.29 4.06
C ALA A 10 -10.69 1.51 5.24
N ILE A 11 -10.42 2.46 6.13
CA ILE A 11 -11.29 2.75 7.28
C ILE A 11 -12.66 3.30 6.85
N ARG A 12 -12.72 4.20 5.86
CA ARG A 12 -14.00 4.78 5.38
C ARG A 12 -14.90 3.73 4.71
N TYR A 13 -14.35 2.89 3.85
CA TYR A 13 -15.15 1.98 3.02
C TYR A 13 -15.40 0.61 3.66
N CYS A 14 -14.53 0.14 4.57
CA CYS A 14 -14.77 -1.14 5.24
C CYS A 14 -15.85 -1.01 6.32
N SER A 15 -16.97 -1.70 6.11
CA SER A 15 -18.08 -1.76 7.06
C SER A 15 -17.80 -2.65 8.27
N SER A 16 -16.93 -3.65 8.12
CA SER A 16 -16.52 -4.54 9.21
C SER A 16 -15.04 -4.39 9.54
N PHE A 17 -14.70 -4.64 10.81
CA PHE A 17 -13.32 -4.65 11.28
C PHE A 17 -12.47 -5.72 10.56
N GLN A 18 -13.07 -6.87 10.24
CA GLN A 18 -12.38 -7.94 9.52
C GLN A 18 -12.03 -7.53 8.08
N THR A 19 -12.95 -6.83 7.40
CA THR A 19 -12.68 -6.27 6.07
C THR A 19 -11.59 -5.22 6.14
N TYR A 20 -11.59 -4.38 7.17
CA TYR A 20 -10.53 -3.40 7.41
C TYR A 20 -9.16 -4.06 7.64
N LEU A 21 -9.08 -5.08 8.49
CA LEU A 21 -7.84 -5.82 8.72
C LEU A 21 -7.30 -6.39 7.41
N ASN A 22 -8.16 -7.01 6.60
CA ASN A 22 -7.76 -7.54 5.29
C ASN A 22 -7.21 -6.44 4.38
N GLU A 23 -7.86 -5.27 4.29
CA GLU A 23 -7.37 -4.15 3.48
C GLU A 23 -6.08 -3.55 4.04
N ARG A 24 -5.95 -3.43 5.36
CA ARG A 24 -4.72 -2.97 6.03
C ARG A 24 -3.54 -3.89 5.72
N GLU A 25 -3.75 -5.21 5.76
CA GLU A 25 -2.70 -6.18 5.44
C GLU A 25 -2.34 -6.19 3.95
N LYS A 26 -3.32 -6.00 3.04
CA LYS A 26 -3.04 -5.79 1.61
C LYS A 26 -2.19 -4.55 1.37
N LEU A 27 -2.47 -3.46 2.10
CA LEU A 27 -1.73 -2.22 2.04
C LEU A 27 -0.31 -2.37 2.59
N ARG A 28 -0.16 -3.02 3.75
CA ARG A 28 1.12 -3.38 4.33
C ARG A 28 1.94 -4.21 3.34
N MET A 29 1.31 -5.15 2.65
CA MET A 29 1.94 -5.92 1.58
C MET A 29 2.42 -5.04 0.44
N ALA A 30 1.55 -4.19 -0.12
CA ALA A 30 1.93 -3.28 -1.19
C ALA A 30 3.17 -2.44 -0.84
N LEU A 31 3.30 -2.01 0.43
CA LEU A 31 4.45 -1.23 0.88
C LEU A 31 5.71 -2.07 1.07
N LEU A 32 5.60 -3.27 1.64
CA LEU A 32 6.73 -4.19 1.71
C LEU A 32 7.24 -4.56 0.31
N LEU A 33 6.34 -4.70 -0.66
CA LEU A 33 6.68 -4.93 -2.06
C LEU A 33 7.46 -3.74 -2.67
N ASN A 34 7.12 -2.51 -2.28
CA ASN A 34 7.85 -1.31 -2.66
C ASN A 34 9.12 -1.06 -1.81
N LYS A 35 9.64 -2.09 -1.13
CA LYS A 35 10.86 -2.05 -0.29
C LYS A 35 10.80 -1.06 0.88
N TYR A 36 9.62 -0.68 1.36
CA TYR A 36 9.52 0.13 2.57
C TYR A 36 9.93 -0.71 3.81
N PRO A 37 10.74 -0.16 4.74
CA PRO A 37 11.12 -0.85 5.97
C PRO A 37 9.88 -1.18 6.82
N ASN A 38 9.86 -2.36 7.45
CA ASN A 38 8.70 -2.77 8.25
C ASN A 38 8.41 -1.79 9.41
N ARG A 39 9.47 -1.31 10.09
CA ARG A 39 9.36 -0.29 11.15
C ARG A 39 8.74 1.01 10.63
N PHE A 40 9.17 1.45 9.45
CA PHE A 40 8.62 2.64 8.81
C PHE A 40 7.13 2.48 8.49
N ILE A 41 6.70 1.31 8.02
CA ILE A 41 5.28 1.06 7.73
C ILE A 41 4.43 1.14 9.00
N ASP A 42 4.89 0.51 10.08
CA ASP A 42 4.20 0.52 11.37
C ASP A 42 4.13 1.95 11.94
N GLU A 43 5.22 2.71 11.89
CA GLU A 43 5.26 4.13 12.26
C GLU A 43 4.30 4.96 11.41
N GLN A 44 4.27 4.76 10.09
CA GLN A 44 3.34 5.47 9.22
C GLN A 44 1.89 5.15 9.57
N PHE A 45 1.55 3.88 9.84
CA PHE A 45 0.20 3.50 10.23
C PHE A 45 -0.21 4.15 11.54
N HIS A 46 0.68 4.15 12.53
CA HIS A 46 0.46 4.84 13.80
C HIS A 46 0.26 6.34 13.61
N ASN A 47 1.14 6.99 12.83
CA ASN A 47 1.07 8.41 12.52
C ASN A 47 -0.22 8.81 11.79
N ILE A 48 -0.76 7.93 10.94
CA ILE A 48 -2.02 8.16 10.24
C ILE A 48 -3.19 8.14 11.23
N LEU A 49 -3.22 7.17 12.15
CA LEU A 49 -4.26 7.09 13.17
C LEU A 49 -4.21 8.29 14.13
N ALA A 50 -3.00 8.66 14.57
CA ALA A 50 -2.79 9.85 15.40
C ALA A 50 -3.25 11.14 14.71
N LYS A 51 -3.00 11.29 13.39
CA LYS A 51 -3.47 12.44 12.59
C LYS A 51 -4.99 12.56 12.48
N VAL A 52 -5.73 11.47 12.74
CA VAL A 52 -7.20 11.45 12.73
C VAL A 52 -7.75 11.41 14.16
N ASN A 53 -6.93 11.76 15.15
CA ASN A 53 -7.25 11.75 16.58
C ASN A 53 -7.66 10.36 17.11
N ILE A 54 -7.18 9.29 16.47
CA ILE A 54 -7.35 7.91 16.95
C ILE A 54 -6.05 7.52 17.66
N ASN A 55 -5.98 7.82 18.96
CA ASN A 55 -4.81 7.53 19.80
C ASN A 55 -4.85 6.11 20.41
N GLN A 56 -5.90 5.35 20.15
CA GLN A 56 -6.10 4.00 20.67
C GLN A 56 -5.95 2.96 19.54
N PRO A 57 -5.51 1.73 19.88
CA PRO A 57 -5.50 0.64 18.90
C PRO A 57 -6.94 0.35 18.43
N LEU A 58 -7.11 0.23 17.10
CA LEU A 58 -8.39 -0.16 16.51
C LEU A 58 -8.68 -1.63 16.86
N ILE A 59 -9.71 -1.83 17.67
CA ILE A 59 -10.28 -3.12 18.08
C ILE A 59 -11.72 -3.23 17.56
N LEU A 60 -12.27 -4.45 17.55
CA LEU A 60 -13.62 -4.70 17.05
C LEU A 60 -14.68 -3.78 17.69
N GLN A 61 -14.51 -3.47 18.97
CA GLN A 61 -15.46 -2.68 19.77
C GLN A 61 -15.44 -1.18 19.41
N ASN A 62 -14.26 -0.59 19.14
CA ASN A 62 -14.12 0.85 18.88
C ASN A 62 -14.09 1.22 17.39
N TYR A 63 -14.05 0.21 16.50
CA TYR A 63 -13.89 0.40 15.06
C TYR A 63 -15.00 1.27 14.43
N ASN A 64 -16.26 1.03 14.80
CA ASN A 64 -17.39 1.76 14.23
C ASN A 64 -17.40 3.24 14.60
N GLU A 65 -16.99 3.56 15.83
CA GLU A 65 -16.90 4.94 16.32
C GLU A 65 -15.76 5.69 15.62
N CYS A 66 -14.59 5.05 15.54
CA CYS A 66 -13.44 5.58 14.81
C CYS A 66 -13.71 5.72 13.30
N ARG A 67 -14.56 4.87 12.73
CA ARG A 67 -14.96 4.99 11.32
C ARG A 67 -15.80 6.24 11.07
N LYS A 68 -16.71 6.60 12.00
CA LYS A 68 -17.55 7.80 11.87
C LYS A 68 -16.71 9.08 11.87
N THR A 69 -15.70 9.18 12.73
CA THR A 69 -14.79 10.34 12.75
C THR A 69 -14.03 10.48 11.44
N VAL A 70 -13.59 9.38 10.85
CA VAL A 70 -12.87 9.39 9.56
C VAL A 70 -13.79 9.74 8.38
N ILE A 71 -15.04 9.30 8.39
CA ILE A 71 -16.01 9.62 7.33
C ILE A 71 -16.31 11.11 7.27
N ASN A 72 -16.42 11.74 8.43
CA ASN A 72 -16.76 13.15 8.59
C ASN A 72 -15.59 14.11 8.33
N LEU A 73 -14.40 13.61 7.98
CA LEU A 73 -13.26 14.46 7.63
C LEU A 73 -13.55 15.29 6.37
N PRO A 74 -13.20 16.59 6.38
CA PRO A 74 -13.38 17.46 5.21
C PRO A 74 -12.55 16.95 4.03
N ILE A 75 -13.17 16.88 2.86
CA ILE A 75 -12.56 16.39 1.63
C ILE A 75 -11.54 17.43 1.17
N LYS A 76 -10.24 17.08 1.20
CA LYS A 76 -9.21 17.86 0.52
C LYS A 76 -9.22 17.53 -0.97
N GLU A 77 -9.26 18.55 -1.82
CA GLU A 77 -9.18 18.41 -3.27
C GLU A 77 -7.87 17.72 -3.70
N LYS A 78 -7.95 16.85 -4.71
CA LYS A 78 -6.79 16.10 -5.22
C LYS A 78 -5.92 17.00 -6.08
N ILE A 79 -4.60 16.91 -5.88
CA ILE A 79 -3.62 17.38 -6.85
C ILE A 79 -3.68 16.44 -8.06
N PRO A 80 -3.82 16.95 -9.30
CA PRO A 80 -3.85 16.13 -10.50
C PRO A 80 -2.49 15.42 -10.72
N LEU A 81 -2.54 14.13 -11.09
CA LEU A 81 -1.35 13.36 -11.46
C LEU A 81 -0.91 13.73 -12.87
N ASN A 82 0.39 13.95 -13.07
CA ASN A 82 0.97 14.15 -14.40
C ASN A 82 1.30 12.80 -15.04
N TYR A 83 0.49 12.38 -16.01
CA TYR A 83 0.68 11.14 -16.76
C TYR A 83 1.83 11.21 -17.78
N GLY A 84 2.44 12.37 -18.00
CA GLY A 84 3.61 12.53 -18.85
C GLY A 84 4.90 11.96 -18.26
N THR A 85 4.99 11.81 -16.93
CA THR A 85 6.23 11.44 -16.21
C THR A 85 6.13 10.15 -15.40
N THR A 86 4.96 9.49 -15.39
CA THR A 86 4.70 8.38 -14.47
C THR A 86 4.00 7.21 -15.17
N MET A 87 4.58 6.00 -15.08
CA MET A 87 4.00 4.79 -15.65
C MET A 87 3.73 3.75 -14.57
N PHE A 88 2.52 3.17 -14.58
CA PHE A 88 2.11 2.11 -13.66
C PHE A 88 2.30 0.74 -14.29
N ALA A 89 3.33 0.02 -13.88
CA ALA A 89 3.63 -1.33 -14.34
C ALA A 89 2.98 -2.37 -13.41
N HIS A 90 2.01 -3.13 -13.92
CA HIS A 90 1.31 -4.16 -13.17
C HIS A 90 1.77 -5.55 -13.58
N PHE A 91 2.15 -6.40 -12.63
CA PHE A 91 2.53 -7.78 -12.90
C PHE A 91 1.76 -8.78 -12.04
N THR A 92 1.59 -10.00 -12.57
CA THR A 92 0.99 -11.12 -11.84
C THR A 92 2.08 -11.83 -11.05
N TYR A 93 1.89 -11.99 -9.74
CA TYR A 93 2.86 -12.69 -8.92
C TYR A 93 2.78 -14.20 -9.13
N CYS A 94 3.92 -14.79 -9.50
CA CYS A 94 4.17 -16.22 -9.55
C CYS A 94 5.30 -16.59 -8.58
N SER A 95 5.26 -17.79 -8.00
CA SER A 95 6.23 -18.24 -6.99
C SER A 95 7.68 -18.23 -7.48
N SER A 96 7.89 -18.48 -8.77
CA SER A 96 9.16 -18.39 -9.50
C SER A 96 9.69 -16.95 -9.65
N MET A 97 8.83 -15.94 -9.55
CA MET A 97 9.16 -14.52 -9.67
C MET A 97 9.40 -13.83 -8.33
N LYS A 98 9.64 -14.58 -7.24
CA LYS A 98 9.93 -14.01 -5.91
C LYS A 98 11.08 -12.99 -5.94
N ALA A 99 12.10 -13.23 -6.76
CA ALA A 99 13.24 -12.33 -6.93
C ALA A 99 13.02 -11.22 -7.97
N PHE A 100 11.90 -11.24 -8.69
CA PHE A 100 11.63 -10.25 -9.73
C PHE A 100 11.50 -8.84 -9.13
N LEU A 101 10.77 -8.70 -8.02
CA LEU A 101 10.64 -7.43 -7.30
C LEU A 101 11.98 -6.85 -6.85
N SER A 102 12.85 -7.69 -6.27
CA SER A 102 14.15 -7.21 -5.80
C SER A 102 15.04 -6.77 -6.96
N LYS A 103 14.91 -7.42 -8.11
CA LYS A 103 15.66 -7.16 -9.35
C LYS A 103 14.98 -6.18 -10.31
N PHE A 104 13.72 -5.79 -10.10
CA PHE A 104 12.94 -5.03 -11.09
C PHE A 104 13.61 -3.70 -11.44
N HIS A 105 13.95 -2.88 -10.46
CA HIS A 105 14.62 -1.60 -10.71
C HIS A 105 16.01 -1.78 -11.33
N TYR A 106 16.71 -2.86 -10.99
CA TYR A 106 17.99 -3.20 -11.64
C TYR A 106 17.78 -3.59 -13.11
N LEU A 107 16.80 -4.44 -13.40
CA LEU A 107 16.45 -4.83 -14.78
C LEU A 107 15.94 -3.64 -15.57
N TRP A 108 15.12 -2.78 -14.96
CA TRP A 108 14.61 -1.57 -15.56
C TRP A 108 15.76 -0.65 -15.98
N ASN A 109 16.68 -0.36 -15.06
CA ASN A 109 17.85 0.45 -15.36
C ASN A 109 18.78 -0.23 -16.38
N LYS A 110 18.95 -1.56 -16.30
CA LYS A 110 19.81 -2.32 -17.21
C LYS A 110 19.33 -2.28 -18.67
N TYR A 111 18.01 -2.35 -18.89
CA TYR A 111 17.44 -2.45 -20.25
C TYR A 111 16.87 -1.13 -20.77
N PHE A 112 16.48 -0.22 -19.89
CA PHE A 112 15.82 1.03 -20.24
C PHE A 112 16.55 2.27 -19.69
N GLY A 113 17.69 2.12 -19.01
CA GLY A 113 18.44 3.24 -18.43
C GLY A 113 18.94 4.25 -19.46
N ASP A 114 19.32 3.78 -20.65
CA ASP A 114 19.76 4.62 -21.77
C ASP A 114 18.61 4.99 -22.73
N SER A 115 17.37 4.63 -22.39
CA SER A 115 16.18 4.90 -23.20
C SER A 115 15.55 6.23 -22.81
N PRO A 116 14.89 6.95 -23.75
CA PRO A 116 14.02 8.10 -23.41
C PRO A 116 12.87 7.75 -22.45
N ILE A 117 12.63 6.46 -22.20
CA ILE A 117 11.68 5.96 -21.19
C ILE A 117 12.24 6.09 -19.76
N ASN A 118 13.54 6.35 -19.56
CA ASN A 118 14.14 6.45 -18.22
C ASN A 118 13.66 7.67 -17.42
N ASP A 119 13.16 8.71 -18.10
CA ASP A 119 12.53 9.88 -17.46
C ASP A 119 11.17 9.54 -16.82
N ILE A 120 10.63 8.36 -17.14
CA ILE A 120 9.38 7.85 -16.59
C ILE A 120 9.70 7.01 -15.35
N ILE A 121 9.14 7.38 -14.21
CA ILE A 121 9.29 6.61 -12.97
C ILE A 121 8.33 5.41 -13.00
N PRO A 122 8.83 4.16 -13.06
CA PRO A 122 7.99 2.99 -13.05
C PRO A 122 7.49 2.71 -11.62
N ILE A 123 6.18 2.78 -11.42
CA ILE A 123 5.54 2.37 -10.17
C ILE A 123 5.06 0.93 -10.33
N LEU A 124 5.65 0.04 -9.54
CA LEU A 124 5.39 -1.41 -9.62
C LEU A 124 4.16 -1.79 -8.77
N GLY A 125 3.17 -2.41 -9.40
CA GLY A 125 1.97 -2.95 -8.76
C GLY A 125 1.83 -4.45 -8.99
N THR A 126 1.28 -5.19 -8.01
CA THR A 126 0.93 -6.60 -8.17
C THR A 126 -0.57 -6.77 -8.42
N ARG A 127 -0.93 -7.59 -9.41
CA ARG A 127 -2.35 -7.90 -9.72
C ARG A 127 -2.97 -8.94 -8.78
N ASN A 128 -2.17 -9.84 -8.20
CA ASN A 128 -2.67 -10.94 -7.37
C ASN A 128 -2.06 -10.95 -5.96
N ILE A 129 -2.66 -10.17 -5.07
CA ILE A 129 -2.23 -9.98 -3.68
C ILE A 129 -2.48 -11.24 -2.83
N ASN A 130 -3.52 -12.02 -3.15
CA ASN A 130 -3.95 -13.18 -2.35
C ASN A 130 -2.90 -14.30 -2.32
N ASN A 131 -2.25 -14.57 -3.45
CA ASN A 131 -1.20 -15.61 -3.54
C ASN A 131 0.04 -15.26 -2.72
N ILE A 132 0.41 -13.97 -2.68
CA ILE A 132 1.53 -13.47 -1.88
C ILE A 132 1.19 -13.55 -0.40
N GLN A 133 -0.01 -13.11 -0.02
CA GLN A 133 -0.50 -13.12 1.35
C GLN A 133 -0.45 -14.54 1.94
N ARG A 134 -0.97 -15.55 1.22
CA ARG A 134 -0.92 -16.95 1.67
C ARG A 134 0.51 -17.44 1.90
N ARG A 135 1.44 -17.13 0.99
CA ARG A 135 2.84 -17.59 1.11
C ARG A 135 3.56 -16.98 2.32
N LEU A 136 3.34 -15.70 2.61
CA LEU A 136 3.98 -15.01 3.74
C LEU A 136 3.39 -15.40 5.09
N ILE A 137 2.11 -15.77 5.14
CA ILE A 137 1.50 -16.38 6.34
C ILE A 137 2.19 -17.72 6.65
N HIS A 138 2.41 -18.57 5.63
CA HIS A 138 3.08 -19.87 5.79
C HIS A 138 4.58 -19.82 6.09
N THR A 139 5.27 -18.70 5.82
CA THR A 139 6.71 -18.55 6.12
C THR A 139 6.98 -17.84 7.44
N ARG A 140 5.93 -17.46 8.18
CA ARG A 140 6.03 -16.85 9.51
C ARG A 140 5.91 -17.87 10.66
N THR A 141 5.45 -19.07 10.39
CA THR A 141 5.53 -20.25 11.28
C THR A 141 6.83 -20.98 11.05
#